data_AF-A0A259KPM8-F1
#
_entry.id   AF-A0A259KPM8-F1
#
_cell.length_a   1.000
_cell.length_b   1.000
_cell.length_c   1.000
_cell.angle_alpha   90.00
_cell.angle_beta   90.00
_cell.angle_gamma   90.00
#
_symmetry.space_group_name_H-M   'P 1'
#
loop_
_entity.id
_entity.type
_entity.pdbx_description
1 polymer ?
#
loop_
_entity_poly.entity_id
_entity_poly.type
_entity_poly.pdbx_seq_one_letter_code
_entity_poly.pdbx_strand_id
1 'polypeptide(L)'
;MSDEAKNRVQRNKRLIFDAEAYVQFNTAQVQATRSRVEENITDVMQAYTIAASGNRELIMRATEDVYRNRIFMLENLKTTSEAEEIFQRSMINRARIEMLDNRSKMNRELLKASENMLEAIKNVKAVAKNFLDVCEKMTDHVDDVADENAQLFDGELLAKMHAASPISNESRVLENYDMVNLIRDNALGNRKVIQALTDASLALAEELSELQDEANSQRDTIVSLREKVDANQHRVADDIFKL
;
A
#
# COMPACT_ATOMS: atom_id res chain seq x y z
N MET A 1 -35.55 13.92 -44.33
CA MET A 1 -34.35 14.45 -43.66
C MET A 1 -33.59 15.30 -44.65
N SER A 2 -33.19 16.52 -44.25
CA SER A 2 -32.24 17.34 -45.01
C SER A 2 -30.91 16.58 -45.18
N ASP A 3 -30.21 16.77 -46.31
CA ASP A 3 -28.89 16.17 -46.54
C ASP A 3 -27.85 16.70 -45.52
N GLU A 4 -28.09 17.87 -44.94
CA GLU A 4 -27.29 18.41 -43.85
C GLU A 4 -27.39 17.57 -42.56
N ALA A 5 -28.60 17.13 -42.19
CA ALA A 5 -28.79 16.29 -41.01
C ALA A 5 -28.11 14.92 -41.17
N LYS A 6 -28.17 14.33 -42.37
CA LYS A 6 -27.45 13.08 -42.68
C LYS A 6 -25.94 13.26 -42.57
N ASN A 7 -25.41 14.37 -43.07
CA ASN A 7 -23.98 14.69 -42.96
C ASN A 7 -23.54 14.88 -41.49
N ARG A 8 -24.36 15.52 -40.65
CA ARG A 8 -24.08 15.66 -39.22
C ARG A 8 -24.10 14.32 -38.48
N VAL A 9 -25.03 13.42 -38.80
CA VAL A 9 -25.03 12.04 -38.28
C VAL A 9 -23.72 11.32 -38.63
N GLN A 10 -23.26 11.42 -39.88
CA GLN A 10 -22.01 10.81 -40.31
C GLN A 10 -20.79 11.42 -39.60
N ARG A 11 -20.80 12.73 -39.33
CA ARG A 11 -19.78 13.40 -38.52
C ARG A 11 -19.78 12.89 -37.09
N ASN A 12 -20.95 12.76 -36.45
CA ASN A 12 -21.07 12.19 -35.11
C ASN A 12 -20.52 10.76 -35.07
N LYS A 13 -20.81 9.93 -36.07
CA LYS A 13 -20.27 8.56 -36.15
C LYS A 13 -18.73 8.54 -36.13
N ARG A 14 -18.08 9.44 -36.85
CA ARG A 14 -16.62 9.58 -36.81
C ARG A 14 -16.12 10.02 -35.43
N LEU A 15 -16.78 11.01 -34.82
CA LEU A 15 -16.40 11.51 -33.50
C LEU A 15 -16.60 10.46 -32.41
N ILE A 16 -17.65 9.65 -32.50
CA ILE A 16 -17.93 8.53 -31.59
C ILE A 16 -16.78 7.53 -31.66
N PHE A 17 -16.39 7.12 -32.88
CA PHE A 17 -15.27 6.19 -33.05
C PHE A 17 -13.95 6.71 -32.45
N ASP A 18 -13.66 8.02 -32.61
CA ASP A 18 -12.48 8.65 -32.01
C ASP A 18 -12.57 8.67 -30.48
N ALA A 19 -13.72 9.07 -29.93
CA ALA A 19 -13.97 9.07 -28.48
C ALA A 19 -13.89 7.66 -27.87
N GLU A 20 -14.48 6.66 -28.53
CA GLU A 20 -14.39 5.24 -28.15
C GLU A 20 -12.94 4.79 -28.05
N ALA A 21 -12.10 5.14 -29.03
CA ALA A 21 -10.68 4.80 -29.00
C ALA A 21 -9.96 5.38 -27.77
N TYR A 22 -10.22 6.65 -27.42
CA TYR A 22 -9.66 7.26 -26.20
C TYR A 22 -10.17 6.60 -24.92
N VAL A 23 -11.47 6.34 -24.84
CA VAL A 23 -12.09 5.71 -23.65
C VAL A 23 -11.55 4.30 -23.46
N GLN A 24 -11.53 3.47 -24.51
CA GLN A 24 -11.02 2.10 -24.43
C GLN A 24 -9.54 2.05 -24.06
N PHE A 25 -8.73 2.95 -24.64
CA PHE A 25 -7.33 3.09 -24.25
C PHE A 25 -7.19 3.42 -22.76
N ASN A 26 -7.96 4.39 -22.28
CA ASN A 26 -7.93 4.79 -20.87
C ASN A 26 -8.39 3.65 -19.95
N THR A 27 -9.44 2.90 -20.30
CA THR A 27 -9.90 1.75 -19.52
C THR A 27 -8.77 0.74 -19.29
N ALA A 28 -8.04 0.38 -20.36
CA ALA A 28 -6.91 -0.53 -20.25
C ALA A 28 -5.79 0.05 -19.38
N GLN A 29 -5.48 1.35 -19.53
CA GLN A 29 -4.44 1.99 -18.73
C GLN A 29 -4.83 2.15 -17.25
N VAL A 30 -6.10 2.42 -16.94
CA VAL A 30 -6.61 2.45 -15.56
C VAL A 30 -6.40 1.09 -14.90
N GLN A 31 -6.75 0.00 -15.60
CA GLN A 31 -6.54 -1.35 -15.09
C GLN A 31 -5.05 -1.66 -14.87
N ALA A 32 -4.19 -1.32 -15.84
CA ALA A 32 -2.75 -1.52 -15.72
C ALA A 32 -2.14 -0.70 -14.57
N THR A 33 -2.53 0.56 -14.43
CA THR A 33 -2.08 1.44 -13.36
C THR A 33 -2.51 0.92 -12.00
N ARG A 34 -3.78 0.52 -11.88
CA ARG A 34 -4.32 -0.06 -10.64
C ARG A 34 -3.59 -1.33 -10.24
N SER A 35 -3.30 -2.22 -11.20
CA SER A 35 -2.54 -3.44 -10.93
C SER A 35 -1.15 -3.14 -10.34
N ARG A 36 -0.46 -2.10 -10.84
CA ARG A 36 0.85 -1.68 -10.28
C ARG A 36 0.73 -1.12 -8.88
N VAL A 37 -0.30 -0.30 -8.63
CA VAL A 37 -0.56 0.22 -7.28
C VAL A 37 -0.83 -0.93 -6.30
N GLU A 38 -1.55 -1.98 -6.74
CA GLU A 38 -1.83 -3.17 -5.93
C GLU A 38 -0.57 -4.03 -5.71
N GLU A 39 0.34 -4.10 -6.68
CA GLU A 39 1.67 -4.73 -6.52
C GLU A 39 2.48 -4.03 -5.42
N ASN A 40 2.53 -2.69 -5.42
CA ASN A 40 3.21 -1.92 -4.38
C ASN A 40 2.66 -2.19 -2.96
N ILE A 41 1.38 -2.56 -2.81
CA ILE A 41 0.81 -2.96 -1.51
C ILE A 41 1.48 -4.25 -1.01
N THR A 42 1.77 -5.16 -1.91
CA THR A 42 2.45 -6.41 -1.58
C THR A 42 3.90 -6.13 -1.19
N ASP A 43 4.60 -5.27 -1.95
CA ASP A 43 6.00 -4.93 -1.69
C ASP A 43 6.21 -4.21 -0.35
N VAL A 44 5.33 -3.25 -0.02
CA VAL A 44 5.39 -2.57 1.28
C VAL A 44 5.10 -3.52 2.44
N MET A 45 4.17 -4.47 2.26
CA MET A 45 3.86 -5.47 3.28
C MET A 45 5.04 -6.42 3.49
N GLN A 46 5.71 -6.84 2.43
CA GLN A 46 6.92 -7.65 2.54
C GLN A 46 8.04 -6.90 3.29
N ALA A 47 8.32 -5.66 2.91
CA ALA A 47 9.31 -4.82 3.58
C ALA A 47 8.99 -4.66 5.08
N TYR A 48 7.72 -4.37 5.38
CA TYR A 48 7.22 -4.28 6.75
C TYR A 48 7.42 -5.59 7.53
N THR A 49 7.05 -6.75 6.97
CA THR A 49 7.23 -8.05 7.64
C THR A 49 8.70 -8.35 7.92
N ILE A 50 9.59 -8.06 6.97
CA ILE A 50 11.04 -8.25 7.10
C ILE A 50 11.58 -7.43 8.29
N ALA A 51 11.27 -6.13 8.32
CA ALA A 51 11.79 -5.20 9.32
C ALA A 51 11.12 -5.37 10.69
N ALA A 52 9.79 -5.31 10.75
CA ALA A 52 9.03 -5.21 11.99
C ALA A 52 8.83 -6.56 12.70
N SER A 53 8.69 -7.66 11.95
CA SER A 53 8.51 -9.00 12.53
C SER A 53 9.86 -9.72 12.67
N GLY A 54 10.61 -9.85 11.57
CA GLY A 54 11.83 -10.65 11.55
C GLY A 54 12.99 -9.99 12.28
N ASN A 55 13.47 -8.86 11.76
CA ASN A 55 14.69 -8.21 12.25
C ASN A 55 14.54 -7.77 13.71
N ARG A 56 13.39 -7.16 14.05
CA ARG A 56 13.07 -6.74 15.42
C ARG A 56 13.21 -7.87 16.43
N GLU A 57 12.64 -9.05 16.14
CA GLU A 57 12.66 -10.15 17.09
C GLU A 57 14.09 -10.66 17.32
N LEU A 58 14.87 -10.76 16.24
CA LEU A 58 16.27 -11.18 16.32
C LEU A 58 17.12 -10.21 17.16
N ILE A 59 16.99 -8.90 16.93
CA ILE A 59 17.79 -7.91 17.66
C ILE A 59 17.35 -7.76 19.11
N MET A 60 16.05 -7.90 19.42
CA MET A 60 15.57 -7.86 20.80
C MET A 60 16.14 -9.02 21.62
N ARG A 61 16.12 -10.24 21.07
CA ARG A 61 16.73 -11.41 21.73
C ARG A 61 18.24 -11.24 21.89
N ALA A 62 18.94 -10.80 20.85
CA ALA A 62 20.38 -10.54 20.92
C ALA A 62 20.75 -9.51 22.00
N THR A 63 19.93 -8.48 22.16
CA THR A 63 20.10 -7.46 23.20
C THR A 63 19.97 -8.07 24.60
N GLU A 64 18.94 -8.88 24.83
CA GLU A 64 18.72 -9.57 26.11
C GLU A 64 19.88 -10.51 26.44
N ASP A 65 20.38 -11.27 25.46
CA ASP A 65 21.51 -12.17 25.61
C ASP A 65 22.81 -11.42 26.02
N VAL A 66 23.08 -10.25 25.45
CA VAL A 66 24.23 -9.41 25.82
C VAL A 66 24.19 -9.02 27.31
N TYR A 67 23.03 -8.56 27.79
CA TYR A 67 22.89 -8.20 29.22
C TYR A 67 22.95 -9.43 30.12
N ARG A 68 22.38 -10.56 29.70
CA ARG A 68 22.45 -11.83 30.43
C ARG A 68 23.88 -12.30 30.59
N ASN A 69 24.70 -12.22 29.55
CA ASN A 69 26.13 -12.54 29.61
C ASN A 69 26.85 -11.70 30.65
N ARG A 70 26.62 -10.38 30.63
CA ARG A 70 27.23 -9.45 31.59
C ARG A 70 26.83 -9.77 33.03
N ILE A 71 25.56 -10.08 33.27
CA ILE A 71 25.08 -10.47 34.60
C ILE A 71 25.74 -11.77 35.06
N PHE A 72 25.78 -12.79 34.21
CA PHE A 72 26.44 -14.07 34.51
C PHE A 72 27.92 -13.89 34.84
N MET A 73 28.66 -13.08 34.06
CA MET A 73 30.06 -12.78 34.34
C MET A 73 30.24 -12.13 35.72
N LEU A 74 29.38 -11.18 36.08
CA LEU A 74 29.43 -10.50 37.37
C LEU A 74 29.09 -11.46 38.51
N GLU A 75 28.06 -12.28 38.37
CA GLU A 75 27.62 -13.27 39.39
C GLU A 75 28.71 -14.31 39.70
N ASN A 76 29.61 -14.59 38.76
CA ASN A 76 30.69 -15.57 38.94
C ASN A 76 32.02 -14.97 39.43
N LEU A 77 32.09 -13.67 39.69
CA LEU A 77 33.26 -13.07 40.34
C LEU A 77 33.42 -13.61 41.77
N LYS A 78 34.62 -14.08 42.11
CA LYS A 78 34.96 -14.50 43.47
C LYS A 78 35.36 -13.27 44.28
N THR A 79 34.56 -12.90 45.26
CA THR A 79 34.81 -11.76 46.15
C THR A 79 35.48 -12.23 47.43
N THR A 80 36.49 -11.49 47.89
CA THR A 80 37.30 -11.80 49.06
C THR A 80 37.14 -10.78 50.20
N SER A 81 36.46 -9.67 49.93
CA SER A 81 36.17 -8.61 50.90
C SER A 81 34.74 -8.07 50.74
N GLU A 82 34.25 -7.40 51.78
CA GLU A 82 32.93 -6.73 51.77
C GLU A 82 32.85 -5.66 50.67
N ALA A 83 33.93 -4.92 50.43
CA ALA A 83 33.98 -3.92 49.36
C ALA A 83 33.82 -4.56 47.96
N GLU A 84 34.41 -5.74 47.74
CA GLU A 84 34.27 -6.49 46.49
C GLU A 84 32.86 -7.06 46.32
N GLU A 85 32.22 -7.54 47.39
CA GLU A 85 30.81 -7.99 47.36
C GLU A 85 29.85 -6.85 47.01
N ILE A 86 30.04 -5.67 47.62
CA ILE A 86 29.26 -4.47 47.31
C ILE A 86 29.47 -4.07 45.85
N PHE A 87 30.71 -4.10 45.34
CA PHE A 87 31.01 -3.84 43.94
C PHE A 87 30.24 -4.80 43.02
N GLN A 88 30.35 -6.11 43.25
CA GLN A 88 29.68 -7.13 42.45
C GLN A 88 28.16 -6.89 42.39
N ARG A 89 27.51 -6.74 43.55
CA ARG A 89 26.07 -6.53 43.66
C ARG A 89 25.63 -5.21 43.01
N SER A 90 26.40 -4.14 43.20
CA SER A 90 26.11 -2.84 42.59
C SER A 90 26.19 -2.90 41.06
N MET A 91 27.15 -3.64 40.52
CA MET A 91 27.32 -3.81 39.07
C MET A 91 26.23 -4.68 38.45
N ILE A 92 25.77 -5.72 39.14
CA ILE A 92 24.61 -6.52 38.71
C ILE A 92 23.36 -5.65 38.65
N ASN A 93 23.10 -4.87 39.72
CA ASN A 93 21.97 -3.95 39.75
C ASN A 93 22.04 -2.93 38.61
N ARG A 94 23.23 -2.36 38.38
CA ARG A 94 23.46 -1.43 37.26
C ARG A 94 23.17 -2.08 35.91
N ALA A 95 23.66 -3.30 35.65
CA ALA A 95 23.40 -4.00 34.40
C ALA A 95 21.89 -4.25 34.17
N ARG A 96 21.16 -4.63 35.23
CA ARG A 96 19.70 -4.79 35.18
C ARG A 96 18.97 -3.48 34.92
N ILE A 97 19.39 -2.38 35.56
CA ILE A 97 18.82 -1.05 35.34
C ILE A 97 19.07 -0.58 33.90
N GLU A 98 20.28 -0.74 33.38
CA GLU A 98 20.63 -0.39 32.00
C GLU A 98 19.80 -1.19 30.98
N MET A 99 19.58 -2.49 31.22
CA MET A 99 18.69 -3.32 30.40
C MET A 99 17.24 -2.80 30.41
N LEU A 100 16.70 -2.49 31.60
CA LEU A 100 15.33 -1.99 31.74
C LEU A 100 15.15 -0.61 31.10
N ASP A 101 16.13 0.29 31.25
CA ASP A 101 16.14 1.61 30.62
C ASP A 101 16.13 1.48 29.08
N ASN A 102 16.99 0.62 28.53
CA ASN A 102 17.00 0.35 27.08
C ASN A 102 15.65 -0.22 26.61
N ARG A 103 15.09 -1.20 27.33
CA ARG A 103 13.79 -1.79 26.96
C ARG A 103 12.66 -0.78 27.02
N SER A 104 12.65 0.10 28.02
CA SER A 104 11.67 1.17 28.16
C SER A 104 11.72 2.15 26.98
N LYS A 105 12.92 2.57 26.57
CA LYS A 105 13.12 3.43 25.40
C LYS A 105 12.65 2.76 24.11
N MET A 106 13.03 1.50 23.89
CA MET A 106 12.61 0.74 22.71
C MET A 106 11.09 0.53 22.67
N ASN A 107 10.45 0.25 23.82
CA ASN A 107 8.99 0.15 23.89
C ASN A 107 8.31 1.45 23.45
N ARG A 108 8.86 2.63 23.79
CA ARG A 108 8.33 3.91 23.35
C ARG A 108 8.41 4.08 21.84
N GLU A 109 9.54 3.75 21.23
CA GLU A 109 9.69 3.81 19.77
C GLU A 109 8.74 2.84 19.06
N LEU A 110 8.53 1.64 19.63
CA LEU A 110 7.59 0.65 19.10
C LEU A 110 6.13 1.08 19.22
N LEU A 111 5.76 1.80 20.29
CA LEU A 111 4.43 2.40 20.40
C LEU A 111 4.23 3.45 19.30
N LYS A 112 5.21 4.32 19.06
CA LYS A 112 5.15 5.30 17.97
C LYS A 112 5.02 4.64 16.60
N ALA A 113 5.78 3.58 16.34
CA ALA A 113 5.64 2.80 15.11
C ALA A 113 4.23 2.18 14.98
N SER A 114 3.64 1.72 16.09
CA SER A 114 2.28 1.16 16.11
C SER A 114 1.21 2.23 15.87
N GLU A 115 1.39 3.45 16.39
CA GLU A 115 0.53 4.60 16.12
C GLU A 115 0.55 4.96 14.62
N ASN A 116 1.73 5.00 14.01
CA ASN A 116 1.87 5.25 12.57
C ASN A 116 1.18 4.17 11.72
N MET A 117 1.35 2.90 12.09
CA MET A 117 0.67 1.79 11.40
C MET A 117 -0.85 1.88 11.54
N LEU A 118 -1.35 2.25 12.72
CA LEU A 118 -2.78 2.46 12.93
C LEU A 118 -3.32 3.57 12.01
N GLU A 119 -2.59 4.65 11.83
CA GLU A 119 -2.98 5.73 10.92
C GLU A 119 -2.99 5.27 9.46
N ALA A 120 -1.97 4.51 9.03
CA ALA A 120 -1.95 3.90 7.71
C ALA A 120 -3.17 2.99 7.46
N ILE A 121 -3.54 2.16 8.45
CA ILE A 121 -4.71 1.28 8.37
C ILE A 121 -6.02 2.08 8.22
N LYS A 122 -6.14 3.25 8.86
CA LYS A 122 -7.32 4.12 8.65
C LYS A 122 -7.40 4.62 7.21
N ASN A 123 -6.27 4.97 6.60
CA ASN A 123 -6.22 5.36 5.20
C ASN A 123 -6.63 4.21 4.27
N VAL A 124 -6.14 2.98 4.53
CA VAL A 124 -6.56 1.79 3.78
C VAL A 124 -8.07 1.54 3.92
N LYS A 125 -8.64 1.72 5.13
CA LYS A 125 -10.08 1.65 5.34
C LYS A 125 -10.84 2.68 4.50
N ALA A 126 -10.33 3.92 4.41
CA ALA A 126 -10.95 4.97 3.60
C ALA A 126 -10.94 4.62 2.10
N VAL A 127 -9.83 4.04 1.61
CA VAL A 127 -9.73 3.53 0.23
C VAL A 127 -10.75 2.40 -0.01
N ALA A 128 -10.85 1.43 0.90
CA ALA A 128 -11.82 0.34 0.78
C ALA A 128 -13.27 0.86 0.72
N LYS A 129 -13.59 1.88 1.53
CA LYS A 129 -14.91 2.53 1.46
C LYS A 129 -15.16 3.19 0.10
N ASN A 130 -14.18 3.91 -0.46
CA ASN A 130 -14.32 4.51 -1.78
C ASN A 130 -14.64 3.45 -2.85
N PHE A 131 -13.96 2.30 -2.83
CA PHE A 131 -14.29 1.21 -3.76
C PHE A 131 -15.72 0.67 -3.59
N LEU A 132 -16.22 0.56 -2.34
CA LEU A 132 -17.63 0.20 -2.11
C LEU A 132 -18.57 1.23 -2.73
N ASP A 133 -18.33 2.53 -2.49
CA ASP A 133 -19.15 3.61 -3.03
C ASP A 133 -19.11 3.63 -4.59
N VAL A 134 -17.98 3.26 -5.21
CA VAL A 134 -17.87 3.12 -6.67
C VAL A 134 -18.68 1.92 -7.17
N CYS A 135 -18.60 0.77 -6.50
CA CYS A 135 -19.38 -0.41 -6.86
C CYS A 135 -20.89 -0.17 -6.73
N GLU A 136 -21.32 0.56 -5.71
CA GLU A 136 -22.73 0.96 -5.53
C GLU A 136 -23.19 1.81 -6.72
N LYS A 137 -22.47 2.88 -7.06
CA LYS A 137 -22.80 3.72 -8.24
C LYS A 137 -22.84 2.94 -9.55
N MET A 138 -21.93 1.98 -9.73
CA MET A 138 -21.93 1.12 -10.91
C MET A 138 -23.13 0.19 -10.93
N THR A 139 -23.55 -0.31 -9.77
CA THR A 139 -24.72 -1.19 -9.64
C THR A 139 -26.00 -0.42 -9.96
N ASP A 140 -26.18 0.74 -9.34
CA ASP A 140 -27.33 1.62 -9.60
C ASP A 140 -27.42 1.99 -11.08
N HIS A 141 -26.30 2.39 -11.69
CA HIS A 141 -26.27 2.74 -13.11
C HIS A 141 -26.65 1.56 -14.03
N VAL A 142 -26.20 0.35 -13.69
CA VAL A 142 -26.54 -0.86 -14.46
C VAL A 142 -28.03 -1.21 -14.31
N ASP A 143 -28.59 -1.04 -13.11
CA ASP A 143 -30.01 -1.25 -12.83
C ASP A 143 -30.88 -0.27 -13.63
N ASP A 144 -30.59 1.03 -13.57
CA ASP A 144 -31.28 2.08 -14.32
C ASP A 144 -31.27 1.80 -15.83
N VAL A 145 -30.09 1.47 -16.38
CA VAL A 145 -29.95 1.18 -17.82
C VAL A 145 -30.66 -0.13 -18.19
N ALA A 146 -30.71 -1.12 -17.30
CA ALA A 146 -31.45 -2.36 -17.55
C ALA A 146 -32.96 -2.10 -17.63
N ASP A 147 -33.50 -1.29 -16.72
CA ASP A 147 -34.91 -0.89 -16.71
C ASP A 147 -35.27 -0.07 -17.94
N GLU A 148 -34.45 0.93 -18.30
CA GLU A 148 -34.64 1.71 -19.53
C GLU A 148 -34.62 0.81 -20.78
N ASN A 149 -33.68 -0.14 -20.84
CA ASN A 149 -33.60 -1.07 -21.97
C ASN A 149 -34.81 -2.00 -22.03
N ALA A 150 -35.36 -2.44 -20.89
CA ALA A 150 -36.57 -3.25 -20.84
C ALA A 150 -37.77 -2.47 -21.40
N GLN A 151 -37.96 -1.22 -20.99
CA GLN A 151 -39.03 -0.35 -21.51
C GLN A 151 -38.89 -0.10 -23.02
N LEU A 152 -37.66 0.17 -23.48
CA LEU A 152 -37.36 0.32 -24.90
C LEU A 152 -37.70 -0.95 -25.69
N PHE A 153 -37.36 -2.12 -25.14
CA PHE A 153 -37.66 -3.41 -25.74
C PHE A 153 -39.18 -3.70 -25.80
N ASP A 154 -39.92 -3.34 -24.76
CA ASP A 154 -41.37 -3.57 -24.61
C ASP A 154 -42.25 -2.60 -25.44
N GLY A 155 -41.69 -2.01 -26.49
CA GLY A 155 -42.41 -1.26 -27.52
C GLY A 155 -42.20 0.25 -27.49
N GLU A 156 -41.58 0.81 -26.45
CA GLU A 156 -41.30 2.25 -26.38
C GLU A 156 -40.35 2.69 -27.50
N LEU A 157 -39.35 1.87 -27.85
CA LEU A 157 -38.42 2.19 -28.93
C LEU A 157 -39.14 2.32 -30.28
N LEU A 158 -40.08 1.43 -30.56
CA LEU A 158 -40.89 1.45 -31.78
C LEU A 158 -41.81 2.66 -31.81
N ALA A 159 -42.44 2.98 -30.67
CA ALA A 159 -43.28 4.18 -30.53
C ALA A 159 -42.46 5.46 -30.75
N LYS A 160 -41.27 5.58 -30.15
CA LYS A 160 -40.33 6.69 -30.36
C LYS A 160 -39.92 6.83 -31.82
N MET A 161 -39.71 5.72 -32.52
CA MET A 161 -39.40 5.74 -33.96
C MET A 161 -40.56 6.28 -34.79
N HIS A 162 -41.79 5.84 -34.53
CA HIS A 162 -42.98 6.32 -35.25
C HIS A 162 -43.31 7.79 -34.96
N ALA A 163 -42.99 8.27 -33.75
CA ALA A 163 -43.17 9.68 -33.36
C ALA A 163 -42.01 10.60 -33.81
N ALA A 164 -40.97 10.07 -34.47
CA ALA A 164 -39.81 10.85 -34.86
C ALA A 164 -40.18 11.96 -35.87
N SER A 165 -39.62 13.15 -35.67
CA SER A 165 -39.83 14.32 -36.53
C SER A 165 -38.49 14.88 -37.01
N PRO A 166 -38.46 15.72 -38.06
CA PRO A 166 -37.24 16.42 -38.45
C PRO A 166 -36.58 17.20 -37.30
N ILE A 167 -37.39 17.88 -36.49
CA ILE A 167 -36.93 18.71 -35.35
C ILE A 167 -36.34 17.83 -34.25
N SER A 168 -37.04 16.77 -33.83
CA SER A 168 -36.52 15.89 -32.77
C SER A 168 -35.27 15.12 -33.18
N ASN A 169 -35.17 14.75 -34.46
CA ASN A 169 -33.95 14.16 -35.00
C ASN A 169 -32.79 15.16 -35.04
N GLU A 170 -33.03 16.41 -35.42
CA GLU A 170 -31.99 17.43 -35.43
C GLU A 170 -31.50 17.76 -34.01
N SER A 171 -32.41 17.90 -33.03
CA SER A 171 -32.04 18.09 -31.61
C SER A 171 -31.13 16.98 -31.12
N ARG A 172 -31.55 15.72 -31.31
CA ARG A 172 -30.76 14.55 -30.90
C ARG A 172 -29.40 14.47 -31.60
N VAL A 173 -29.30 14.90 -32.85
CA VAL A 173 -28.01 14.95 -33.56
C VAL A 173 -27.08 16.01 -32.98
N LEU A 174 -27.61 17.16 -32.56
CA LEU A 174 -26.82 18.19 -31.87
C LEU A 174 -26.41 17.75 -30.47
N GLU A 175 -27.34 17.18 -29.68
CA GLU A 175 -27.05 16.62 -28.36
C GLU A 175 -25.95 15.55 -28.43
N ASN A 176 -26.04 14.63 -29.40
CA ASN A 176 -25.00 13.62 -29.63
C ASN A 176 -23.63 14.24 -29.97
N TYR A 177 -23.62 15.35 -30.71
CA TYR A 177 -22.39 16.07 -31.04
C TYR A 177 -21.75 16.70 -29.77
N ASP A 178 -22.55 17.31 -28.91
CA ASP A 178 -22.06 17.92 -27.68
C ASP A 178 -21.58 16.85 -26.69
N MET A 179 -22.36 15.78 -26.51
CA MET A 179 -22.00 14.67 -25.64
C MET A 179 -20.70 13.99 -26.06
N VAL A 180 -20.50 13.71 -27.35
CA VAL A 180 -19.28 13.03 -27.81
C VAL A 180 -18.02 13.88 -27.64
N ASN A 181 -18.13 15.20 -27.80
CA ASN A 181 -17.01 16.11 -27.54
C ASN A 181 -16.69 16.17 -26.05
N LEU A 182 -17.70 16.23 -25.18
CA LEU A 182 -17.51 16.18 -23.73
C LEU A 182 -16.83 14.87 -23.30
N ILE A 183 -17.27 13.72 -23.83
CA ILE A 183 -16.66 12.41 -23.55
C ILE A 183 -15.18 12.41 -23.98
N ARG A 184 -14.88 12.93 -25.17
CA ARG A 184 -13.51 13.04 -25.66
C ARG A 184 -12.64 13.92 -24.75
N ASP A 185 -13.13 15.09 -24.36
CA ASP A 185 -12.39 16.01 -23.49
C ASP A 185 -12.13 15.41 -22.11
N ASN A 186 -13.14 14.73 -21.54
CA ASN A 186 -12.98 13.97 -20.29
C ASN A 186 -11.95 12.85 -20.43
N ALA A 187 -11.98 12.09 -21.53
CA ALA A 187 -11.00 11.04 -21.77
C ALA A 187 -9.57 11.60 -21.91
N LEU A 188 -9.39 12.73 -22.59
CA LEU A 188 -8.09 13.40 -22.67
C LEU A 188 -7.62 13.92 -21.31
N GLY A 189 -8.53 14.46 -20.49
CA GLY A 189 -8.25 14.88 -19.12
C GLY A 189 -7.79 13.71 -18.24
N ASN A 190 -8.55 12.61 -18.25
CA ASN A 190 -8.25 11.40 -17.49
C ASN A 190 -6.89 10.81 -17.85
N ARG A 191 -6.48 10.89 -19.12
CA ARG A 191 -5.18 10.38 -19.56
C ARG A 191 -3.99 11.00 -18.82
N LYS A 192 -4.07 12.29 -18.50
CA LYS A 192 -3.00 12.98 -17.74
C LYS A 192 -2.92 12.45 -16.31
N VAL A 193 -4.07 12.22 -15.68
CA VAL A 193 -4.15 11.67 -14.32
C VAL A 193 -3.61 10.24 -14.29
N ILE A 194 -3.99 9.42 -15.27
CA ILE A 194 -3.51 8.04 -15.41
C ILE A 194 -1.98 8.00 -15.55
N GLN A 195 -1.40 8.86 -16.40
CA GLN A 195 0.04 8.94 -16.57
C GLN A 195 0.74 9.33 -15.27
N ALA A 196 0.28 10.40 -14.61
CA ALA A 196 0.87 10.86 -13.37
C ALA A 196 0.81 9.78 -12.27
N LEU A 197 -0.30 9.04 -12.17
CA LEU A 197 -0.44 7.95 -11.21
C LEU A 197 0.47 6.76 -11.56
N THR A 198 0.64 6.46 -12.85
CA THR A 198 1.57 5.41 -13.31
C THR A 198 3.00 5.75 -12.91
N ASP A 199 3.44 6.98 -13.20
CA ASP A 199 4.81 7.43 -12.92
C ASP A 199 5.09 7.41 -11.41
N ALA A 200 4.13 7.90 -10.60
CA ALA A 200 4.24 7.85 -9.14
C ALA A 200 4.28 6.40 -8.60
N SER A 201 3.50 5.49 -9.19
CA SER A 201 3.52 4.07 -8.80
C SER A 201 4.86 3.41 -9.11
N LEU A 202 5.50 3.75 -10.22
CA LEU A 202 6.81 3.22 -10.59
C LEU A 202 7.92 3.73 -9.67
N ALA A 203 7.92 5.03 -9.38
CA ALA A 203 8.87 5.62 -8.43
C ALA A 203 8.74 4.99 -7.04
N LEU A 204 7.51 4.79 -6.57
CA LEU A 204 7.28 4.12 -5.29
C LEU A 204 7.76 2.67 -5.28
N ALA A 205 7.62 1.94 -6.40
CA ALA A 205 8.11 0.56 -6.48
C ALA A 205 9.64 0.48 -6.31
N GLU A 206 10.37 1.44 -6.90
CA GLU A 206 11.83 1.56 -6.75
C GLU A 206 12.21 1.83 -5.28
N GLU A 207 11.57 2.81 -4.63
CA GLU A 207 11.79 3.11 -3.21
C GLU A 207 11.48 1.90 -2.30
N LEU A 208 10.44 1.12 -2.61
CA LEU A 208 10.08 -0.08 -1.85
C LEU A 208 11.12 -1.20 -2.04
N SER A 209 11.66 -1.36 -3.24
CA SER A 209 12.74 -2.31 -3.50
C SER A 209 13.99 -1.95 -2.70
N GLU A 210 14.39 -0.68 -2.68
CA GLU A 210 15.53 -0.21 -1.89
C GLU A 210 15.32 -0.46 -0.39
N LEU A 211 14.11 -0.22 0.11
CA LEU A 211 13.76 -0.49 1.50
C LEU A 211 13.83 -1.98 1.85
N GLN A 212 13.42 -2.86 0.94
CA GLN A 212 13.55 -4.31 1.13
C GLN A 212 15.02 -4.72 1.20
N ASP A 213 15.86 -4.19 0.32
CA ASP A 213 17.31 -4.45 0.33
C ASP A 213 17.97 -3.97 1.62
N GLU A 214 17.63 -2.77 2.09
CA GLU A 214 18.12 -2.24 3.37
C GLU A 214 17.70 -3.15 4.54
N ALA A 215 16.44 -3.56 4.57
CA ALA A 215 15.92 -4.42 5.63
C ALA A 215 16.57 -5.82 5.59
N ASN A 216 16.87 -6.36 4.42
CA ASN A 216 17.62 -7.61 4.30
C ASN A 216 19.09 -7.46 4.74
N SER A 217 19.78 -6.38 4.32
CA SER A 217 21.15 -6.10 4.76
C SER A 217 21.26 -5.92 6.28
N GLN A 218 20.26 -5.26 6.88
CA GLN A 218 20.16 -5.15 8.33
C GLN A 218 20.01 -6.52 8.99
N ARG A 219 19.24 -7.44 8.40
CA ARG A 219 19.08 -8.81 8.92
C ARG A 219 20.42 -9.52 8.98
N ASP A 220 21.22 -9.45 7.92
CA ASP A 220 22.54 -10.10 7.86
C ASP A 220 23.45 -9.55 8.95
N THR A 221 23.43 -8.23 9.16
CA THR A 221 24.17 -7.58 10.24
C THR A 221 23.73 -8.09 11.62
N ILE A 222 22.42 -8.27 11.84
CA ILE A 222 21.88 -8.80 13.09
C ILE A 222 22.30 -10.26 13.29
N VAL A 223 22.31 -11.08 12.23
CA VAL A 223 22.76 -12.48 12.29
C VAL A 223 24.23 -12.53 12.70
N SER A 224 25.12 -11.76 12.05
CA SER A 224 26.53 -11.69 12.44
C SER A 224 26.73 -11.15 13.86
N LEU A 225 25.86 -10.24 14.33
CA LEU A 225 25.88 -9.81 15.72
C LEU A 225 25.53 -10.96 16.67
N ARG A 226 24.53 -11.77 16.33
CA ARG A 226 24.13 -12.93 17.14
C ARG A 226 25.24 -13.97 17.25
N GLU A 227 25.98 -14.23 16.18
CA GLU A 227 27.17 -15.10 16.22
C GLU A 227 28.23 -14.60 17.22
N LYS A 228 28.46 -13.28 17.26
CA LYS A 228 29.36 -12.69 18.27
C LYS A 228 28.83 -12.84 19.69
N VAL A 229 27.52 -12.70 19.89
CA VAL A 229 26.87 -12.86 21.20
C VAL A 229 26.95 -14.31 21.67
N ASP A 230 26.75 -15.26 20.76
CA ASP A 230 26.86 -16.71 21.01
C ASP A 230 28.30 -17.12 21.35
N ALA A 231 29.29 -16.64 20.60
CA ALA A 231 30.70 -16.85 20.92
C ALA A 231 31.07 -16.28 22.31
N ASN A 232 30.50 -15.13 22.68
CA ASN A 232 30.67 -14.58 24.03
C ASN A 232 29.98 -15.44 25.10
N GLN A 233 28.81 -16.01 24.82
CA GLN A 233 28.15 -16.95 25.73
C GLN A 233 29.01 -18.18 26.00
N HIS A 234 29.59 -18.78 24.96
CA HIS A 234 30.50 -19.90 25.11
C HIS A 234 31.72 -19.56 25.96
N ARG A 235 32.37 -18.42 25.71
CA ARG A 235 33.50 -17.96 26.52
C ARG A 235 33.14 -17.76 27.99
N VAL A 236 31.96 -17.19 28.25
CA VAL A 236 31.46 -17.02 29.62
C VAL A 236 31.22 -18.39 30.28
N ALA A 237 30.63 -19.34 29.55
CA ALA A 237 30.40 -20.69 30.06
C ALA A 237 31.71 -21.43 30.39
N ASP A 238 32.70 -21.36 29.51
CA ASP A 238 34.01 -22.00 29.68
C ASP A 238 34.79 -21.42 30.87
N ASP A 239 34.73 -20.11 31.08
CA ASP A 239 35.40 -19.46 32.22
C ASP A 239 34.77 -19.85 33.58
N ILE A 240 33.45 -20.10 33.60
CA ILE A 240 32.70 -20.50 34.79
C ILE A 240 32.93 -21.99 35.11
N PHE A 241 32.90 -22.84 34.09
CA PHE A 241 33.09 -24.28 34.21
C PHE A 241 34.43 -24.68 33.59
N LYS A 242 35.53 -24.41 34.30
CA LYS A 242 36.82 -25.00 33.95
C LYS A 242 36.76 -26.51 34.17
N LEU A 243 36.54 -27.28 33.09
CA LEU A 243 36.77 -28.73 33.04
C LEU A 243 38.26 -29.05 33.16
#